data_AF-C0XRZ5-F1
#
_entry.id   AF-C0XRZ5-F1
#
_cell.length_a   1.000
_cell.length_b   1.000
_cell.length_c   1.000
_cell.angle_alpha   90.00
_cell.angle_beta   90.00
_cell.angle_gamma   90.00
#
_symmetry.space_group_name_H-M   'P 1'
#
loop_
_entity.id
_entity.type
_entity.pdbx_description
1 polymer ?
#
loop_
_entity_poly.entity_id
_entity_poly.type
_entity_poly.pdbx_seq_one_letter_code
_entity_poly.pdbx_strand_id
1 'polypeptide(L)'
;MSSIVSATTKATYGAAAHGTRREQFFRSAHVLLAQARTDYEAGALDMAMENAYRAALRAAGAVNAGSPVIRKRKRLPASAWDKLALTSDRGKEWASTFSAFSAPRNRAITGIEPNPDANVVLRLIALVEEFLEESTPGSTKAPLVA
;
A
#
# COMPACT_ATOMS: atom_id res chain seq x y z
N MET A 1 -46.55 11.17 24.83
CA MET A 1 -45.66 10.12 25.37
C MET A 1 -44.90 9.51 24.21
N SER A 2 -43.56 9.62 24.29
CA SER A 2 -42.50 8.96 23.51
C SER A 2 -42.81 8.42 22.10
N SER A 3 -42.37 9.18 21.09
CA SER A 3 -42.00 8.64 19.78
C SER A 3 -40.56 8.12 19.88
N ILE A 4 -40.38 6.81 19.76
CA ILE A 4 -39.07 6.18 19.54
C ILE A 4 -39.20 5.40 18.24
N VAL A 5 -38.74 6.01 17.16
CA VAL A 5 -38.37 5.31 15.93
C VAL A 5 -36.92 5.66 15.69
N SER A 6 -36.05 4.68 15.97
CA SER A 6 -34.61 4.75 15.80
C SER A 6 -34.25 5.26 14.41
N ALA A 7 -33.35 6.23 14.37
CA ALA A 7 -32.75 6.75 13.16
C ALA A 7 -31.87 5.68 12.50
N THR A 8 -32.46 4.83 11.65
CA THR A 8 -31.73 4.21 10.56
C THR A 8 -31.57 5.25 9.45
N THR A 9 -30.58 6.13 9.58
CA THR A 9 -30.19 7.00 8.47
C THR A 9 -29.56 6.13 7.39
N LYS A 10 -30.41 5.81 6.40
CA LYS A 10 -30.11 5.42 5.02
C LYS A 10 -28.67 5.73 4.63
N ALA A 11 -27.85 4.69 4.52
CA ALA A 11 -26.68 4.73 3.65
C ALA A 11 -27.19 5.05 2.24
N THR A 12 -26.75 6.19 1.71
CA THR A 12 -27.08 6.64 0.36
C THR A 12 -26.51 5.65 -0.65
N TYR A 13 -27.41 5.08 -1.46
CA TYR A 13 -27.17 4.04 -2.48
C TYR A 13 -26.17 4.44 -3.61
N GLY A 14 -25.48 5.58 -3.50
CA GLY A 14 -24.42 6.03 -4.41
C GLY A 14 -23.04 6.23 -3.76
N ALA A 15 -22.96 6.29 -2.42
CA ALA A 15 -21.68 6.42 -1.71
C ALA A 15 -21.00 5.06 -1.44
N ALA A 16 -21.75 3.96 -1.57
CA ALA A 16 -21.27 2.59 -1.34
C ALA A 16 -20.51 1.98 -2.54
N ALA A 17 -20.59 2.59 -3.74
CA ALA A 17 -19.94 2.04 -4.93
C ALA A 17 -18.41 2.23 -4.93
N HIS A 18 -17.94 3.29 -4.27
CA HIS A 18 -16.52 3.58 -4.08
C HIS A 18 -16.23 3.48 -2.59
N GLY A 19 -15.75 2.30 -2.15
CA GLY A 19 -15.33 2.05 -0.78
C GLY A 19 -14.43 3.14 -0.17
N THR A 20 -14.12 3.05 1.11
CA THR A 20 -13.31 4.08 1.80
C THR A 20 -12.00 4.37 1.05
N ARG A 21 -11.41 5.56 1.22
CA ARG A 21 -10.12 5.90 0.57
C ARG A 21 -9.05 4.83 0.85
N ARG A 22 -9.08 4.24 2.05
CA ARG A 22 -8.24 3.10 2.45
C ARG A 22 -8.50 1.88 1.56
N GLU A 23 -9.75 1.47 1.38
CA GLU A 23 -10.13 0.36 0.50
C GLU A 23 -9.75 0.59 -0.97
N GLN A 24 -9.90 1.82 -1.47
CA GLN A 24 -9.50 2.15 -2.84
C GLN A 24 -7.99 1.98 -3.05
N PHE A 25 -7.18 2.39 -2.06
CA PHE A 25 -5.75 2.17 -2.09
C PHE A 25 -5.38 0.68 -2.06
N PHE A 26 -6.00 -0.13 -1.20
CA PHE A 26 -5.76 -1.58 -1.18
C PHE A 26 -6.17 -2.26 -2.48
N ARG A 27 -7.35 -1.93 -3.03
CA ARG A 27 -7.79 -2.45 -4.33
C ARG A 27 -6.78 -2.16 -5.42
N SER A 28 -6.28 -0.91 -5.48
CA SER A 28 -5.25 -0.52 -6.43
C SER A 28 -3.93 -1.26 -6.20
N ALA A 29 -3.56 -1.52 -4.95
CA ALA A 29 -2.35 -2.27 -4.62
C ALA A 29 -2.43 -3.72 -5.11
N HIS A 30 -3.55 -4.42 -4.89
CA HIS A 30 -3.75 -5.79 -5.38
C HIS A 30 -3.71 -5.88 -6.91
N VAL A 31 -4.35 -4.94 -7.62
CA VAL A 31 -4.32 -4.90 -9.09
C VAL A 31 -2.88 -4.73 -9.60
N LEU A 32 -2.11 -3.81 -9.00
CA LEU A 32 -0.72 -3.58 -9.39
C LEU A 32 0.19 -4.77 -9.05
N LEU A 33 -0.03 -5.44 -7.91
CA LEU A 33 0.73 -6.63 -7.54
C LEU A 33 0.44 -7.79 -8.49
N ALA A 34 -0.82 -7.99 -8.90
CA ALA A 34 -1.18 -8.99 -9.90
C ALA A 34 -0.47 -8.70 -11.24
N GLN A 35 -0.48 -7.43 -11.67
CA GLN A 35 0.24 -7.02 -12.88
C GLN A 35 1.75 -7.26 -12.75
N ALA A 36 2.35 -6.95 -11.61
CA ALA A 36 3.78 -7.17 -11.38
C ALA A 36 4.18 -8.64 -11.50
N ARG A 37 3.33 -9.56 -11.04
CA ARG A 37 3.53 -11.01 -11.21
C ARG A 37 3.45 -11.41 -12.69
N THR A 38 2.44 -10.92 -13.41
CA THR A 38 2.31 -11.16 -14.86
C THR A 38 3.51 -10.63 -15.65
N ASP A 39 3.99 -9.43 -15.33
CA ASP A 39 5.17 -8.84 -15.97
C ASP A 39 6.43 -9.66 -15.66
N TYR A 40 6.57 -10.17 -14.43
CA TYR A 40 7.69 -11.01 -14.02
C TYR A 40 7.70 -12.34 -14.79
N GLU A 41 6.56 -13.01 -14.90
CA GLU A 41 6.39 -14.25 -15.67
C GLU A 41 6.68 -14.04 -17.16
N ALA A 42 6.35 -12.85 -17.70
CA ALA A 42 6.66 -12.46 -19.07
C ALA A 42 8.13 -12.04 -19.29
N GLY A 43 8.95 -11.98 -18.23
CA GLY A 43 10.34 -11.51 -18.28
C GLY A 43 10.50 -9.99 -18.42
N ALA A 44 9.42 -9.22 -18.29
CA ALA A 44 9.43 -7.75 -18.29
C ALA A 44 9.82 -7.23 -16.89
N LEU A 45 11.07 -7.46 -16.49
CA LEU A 45 11.54 -7.27 -15.12
C LEU A 45 11.53 -5.80 -14.66
N ASP A 46 11.75 -4.85 -15.55
CA ASP A 46 11.62 -3.42 -15.30
C ASP A 46 10.17 -3.03 -14.95
N MET A 47 9.21 -3.54 -15.71
CA MET A 47 7.78 -3.29 -15.49
C MET A 47 7.26 -4.00 -14.25
N ALA A 48 7.72 -5.23 -14.02
CA ALA A 48 7.45 -5.96 -12.79
C ALA A 48 7.95 -5.19 -11.55
N MET A 49 9.19 -4.68 -11.58
CA MET A 49 9.75 -3.89 -10.49
C MET A 49 8.94 -2.61 -10.24
N GLU A 50 8.57 -1.91 -11.30
CA GLU A 50 7.79 -0.68 -11.20
C GLU A 50 6.39 -0.92 -10.64
N ASN A 51 5.68 -1.92 -11.15
CA ASN A 51 4.34 -2.24 -10.71
C ASN A 51 4.33 -2.77 -9.27
N ALA A 52 5.32 -3.58 -8.87
CA ALA A 52 5.49 -3.99 -7.48
C ALA A 52 5.76 -2.80 -6.55
N TYR A 53 6.65 -1.88 -6.95
CA TYR A 53 6.93 -0.69 -6.15
C TYR A 53 5.71 0.23 -6.01
N ARG A 54 4.94 0.42 -7.09
CA ARG A 54 3.67 1.15 -7.05
C ARG A 54 2.64 0.47 -6.17
N ALA A 55 2.56 -0.87 -6.19
CA ALA A 55 1.68 -1.62 -5.30
C ALA A 55 2.02 -1.35 -3.83
N ALA A 56 3.31 -1.39 -3.47
CA ALA A 56 3.79 -1.05 -2.13
C ALA A 56 3.36 0.37 -1.70
N LEU A 57 3.54 1.37 -2.58
CA LEU A 57 3.13 2.75 -2.32
C LEU A 57 1.62 2.88 -2.09
N ARG A 58 0.81 2.12 -2.83
CA ARG A 58 -0.65 2.10 -2.66
C ARG A 58 -1.03 1.46 -1.33
N ALA A 59 -0.41 0.34 -0.97
CA ALA A 59 -0.60 -0.29 0.34
C ALA A 59 -0.23 0.68 1.49
N ALA A 60 0.92 1.37 1.40
CA ALA A 60 1.30 2.38 2.38
C ALA A 60 0.31 3.56 2.43
N GLY A 61 -0.22 3.97 1.28
CA GLY A 61 -1.31 4.95 1.19
C GLY A 61 -2.56 4.51 1.94
N ALA A 62 -2.92 3.23 1.87
CA ALA A 62 -4.04 2.66 2.61
C ALA A 62 -3.81 2.69 4.13
N VAL A 63 -2.63 2.26 4.57
CA VAL A 63 -2.23 2.28 6.00
C VAL A 63 -2.25 3.72 6.53
N ASN A 64 -1.62 4.65 5.80
CA ASN A 64 -1.59 6.06 6.16
C ASN A 64 -3.00 6.69 6.23
N ALA A 65 -3.89 6.34 5.29
CA ALA A 65 -5.28 6.82 5.28
C ALA A 65 -6.10 6.27 6.46
N GLY A 66 -5.76 5.08 6.97
CA GLY A 66 -6.39 4.48 8.14
C GLY A 66 -5.78 4.91 9.49
N SER A 67 -4.61 5.55 9.50
CA SER A 67 -3.86 5.82 10.73
C SER A 67 -4.43 7.01 11.52
N PRO A 68 -4.81 6.81 12.81
CA PRO A 68 -5.19 7.90 13.70
C PRO A 68 -4.05 8.89 13.96
N VAL A 69 -2.81 8.40 14.02
CA VAL A 69 -1.60 9.20 14.26
C VAL A 69 -1.40 10.21 13.13
N ILE A 70 -1.51 9.75 11.89
CA ILE A 70 -1.39 10.61 10.69
C ILE A 70 -2.52 11.63 10.65
N ARG A 71 -3.75 11.21 10.90
CA ARG A 71 -4.94 12.09 10.86
C ARG A 71 -4.88 13.24 11.86
N LYS A 72 -4.29 13.03 13.04
CA LYS A 72 -4.22 14.05 14.11
C LYS A 72 -3.08 15.06 13.92
N ARG A 73 -2.12 14.80 13.02
CA ARG A 73 -0.90 15.61 12.92
C ARG A 73 -1.09 16.83 12.03
N LYS A 74 -0.71 18.02 12.53
CA LYS A 74 -0.81 19.30 11.79
C LYS A 74 0.18 19.42 10.62
N ARG A 75 1.35 18.78 10.72
CA ARG A 75 2.40 18.78 9.69
C ARG A 75 2.83 17.35 9.39
N LEU A 76 2.76 16.97 8.13
CA LEU A 76 3.14 15.65 7.64
C LEU A 76 4.31 15.79 6.65
N PRO A 77 5.23 14.81 6.61
CA PRO A 77 6.23 14.73 5.56
C PRO A 77 5.55 14.50 4.19
N ALA A 78 6.26 14.78 3.09
CA ALA A 78 5.70 14.58 1.75
C ALA A 78 5.67 13.10 1.35
N SER A 79 6.75 12.37 1.66
CA SER A 79 6.95 10.96 1.32
C SER A 79 5.91 10.05 1.96
N ALA A 80 5.45 9.05 1.21
CA ALA A 80 4.55 8.02 1.72
C ALA A 80 5.24 7.13 2.77
N TRP A 81 6.56 6.88 2.61
CA TRP A 81 7.37 6.10 3.54
C TRP A 81 7.59 6.83 4.85
N ASP A 82 7.88 8.13 4.80
CA ASP A 82 8.04 8.93 6.02
C ASP A 82 6.73 9.01 6.81
N LYS A 83 5.58 9.05 6.13
CA LYS A 83 4.27 8.94 6.79
C LYS A 83 4.10 7.55 7.40
N LEU A 84 4.40 6.49 6.65
CA LEU A 84 4.27 5.11 7.14
C LEU A 84 5.10 4.88 8.40
N ALA A 85 6.32 5.43 8.45
CA ALA A 85 7.20 5.35 9.62
C ALA A 85 6.67 6.02 10.88
N LEU A 86 5.68 6.92 10.77
CA LEU A 86 5.01 7.54 11.91
C LEU A 86 3.84 6.72 12.44
N THR A 87 3.41 5.67 11.74
CA THR A 87 2.20 4.91 12.10
C THR A 87 2.43 3.93 13.24
N SER A 88 3.57 3.24 13.24
CA SER A 88 3.99 2.24 14.24
C SER A 88 5.46 1.86 14.03
N ASP A 89 6.07 1.13 14.97
CA ASP A 89 7.41 0.57 14.82
C ASP A 89 7.49 -0.38 13.61
N ARG A 90 6.48 -1.23 13.44
CA ARG A 90 6.37 -2.10 12.26
C ARG A 90 6.20 -1.30 10.97
N GLY A 91 5.45 -0.19 10.99
CA GLY A 91 5.37 0.74 9.88
C GLY A 91 6.72 1.36 9.50
N LYS A 92 7.56 1.67 10.50
CA LYS A 92 8.93 2.16 10.30
C LYS A 92 9.84 1.11 9.66
N GLU A 93 9.73 -0.15 10.07
CA GLU A 93 10.47 -1.26 9.44
C GLU A 93 10.10 -1.39 7.96
N TRP A 94 8.80 -1.44 7.64
CA TRP A 94 8.35 -1.50 6.24
C TRP A 94 8.78 -0.28 5.42
N ALA A 95 8.69 0.92 5.99
CA ALA A 95 9.17 2.13 5.33
C ALA A 95 10.66 2.05 4.99
N SER A 96 11.50 1.52 5.91
CA SER A 96 12.92 1.30 5.67
C SER A 96 13.15 0.26 4.56
N THR A 97 12.47 -0.89 4.65
CA THR A 97 12.57 -1.96 3.65
C THR A 97 12.23 -1.47 2.24
N PHE A 98 11.08 -0.79 2.05
CA PHE A 98 10.68 -0.34 0.71
C PHE A 98 11.47 0.87 0.21
N SER A 99 11.96 1.74 1.08
CA SER A 99 12.78 2.88 0.65
C SER A 99 14.08 2.44 -0.06
N ALA A 100 14.63 1.28 0.31
CA ALA A 100 15.82 0.70 -0.32
C ALA A 100 15.62 0.36 -1.81
N PHE A 101 14.38 0.15 -2.26
CA PHE A 101 14.08 -0.18 -3.66
C PHE A 101 13.90 1.06 -4.56
N SER A 102 13.88 2.28 -4.00
CA SER A 102 13.67 3.52 -4.77
C SER A 102 14.78 3.76 -5.82
N ALA A 103 16.04 3.61 -5.42
CA ALA A 103 17.19 3.79 -6.31
C ALA A 103 17.23 2.78 -7.46
N PRO A 104 17.19 1.44 -7.22
CA PRO A 104 17.23 0.48 -8.33
C PRO A 104 16.01 0.60 -9.25
N ARG A 105 14.82 0.88 -8.71
CA ARG A 105 13.61 1.17 -9.52
C ARG A 105 13.80 2.40 -10.41
N ASN A 106 14.42 3.46 -9.89
CA ASN A 106 14.69 4.67 -10.68
C ASN A 106 15.67 4.37 -11.84
N ARG A 107 16.73 3.60 -11.59
CA ARG A 107 17.70 3.22 -12.64
C ARG A 107 17.06 2.38 -13.74
N ALA A 108 16.16 1.47 -13.39
CA ALA A 108 15.39 0.67 -14.35
C ALA A 108 14.54 1.56 -15.26
N ILE A 109 13.76 2.47 -14.67
CA ILE A 109 12.83 3.33 -15.43
C ILE A 109 13.54 4.37 -16.29
N THR A 110 14.66 4.92 -15.81
CA THR A 110 15.46 5.86 -16.60
C THR A 110 16.36 5.18 -17.63
N GLY A 111 16.30 3.84 -17.75
CA GLY A 111 17.10 3.06 -18.70
C GLY A 111 18.61 3.01 -18.38
N ILE A 112 19.02 3.41 -17.17
CA ILE A 112 20.42 3.31 -16.73
C ILE A 112 20.78 1.85 -16.45
N GLU A 113 19.83 1.09 -15.91
CA GLU A 113 19.94 -0.35 -15.64
C GLU A 113 18.61 -1.01 -16.00
N PRO A 114 18.29 -1.13 -17.30
CA PRO A 114 16.94 -1.46 -17.79
C PRO A 114 16.53 -2.92 -17.53
N ASN A 115 17.45 -3.76 -17.05
CA ASN A 115 17.16 -5.14 -16.70
C ASN A 115 17.55 -5.39 -15.24
N PRO A 116 16.67 -5.08 -14.27
CA PRO A 116 16.95 -5.34 -12.87
C PRO A 116 17.09 -6.85 -12.62
N ASP A 117 17.91 -7.24 -11.64
CA ASP A 117 18.09 -8.64 -11.26
C ASP A 117 16.73 -9.29 -10.90
N ALA A 118 16.41 -10.40 -11.55
CA ALA A 118 15.17 -11.14 -11.34
C ALA A 118 14.93 -11.53 -9.87
N ASN A 119 15.98 -11.84 -9.11
CA ASN A 119 15.87 -12.16 -7.68
C ASN A 119 15.48 -10.92 -6.86
N VAL A 120 15.98 -9.74 -7.25
CA VAL A 120 15.63 -8.47 -6.59
C VAL A 120 14.16 -8.13 -6.86
N VAL A 121 13.68 -8.33 -8.09
CA VAL A 121 12.27 -8.11 -8.45
C VAL A 121 11.36 -9.09 -7.72
N LEU A 122 11.71 -10.39 -7.72
CA LEU A 122 10.94 -11.41 -7.02
C LEU A 122 10.88 -11.15 -5.51
N ARG A 123 12.01 -10.71 -4.92
CA ARG A 123 12.06 -10.31 -3.51
C ARG A 123 11.15 -9.12 -3.23
N LEU A 124 11.11 -8.12 -4.11
CA LEU A 124 10.20 -6.98 -3.95
C LEU A 124 8.74 -7.43 -4.00
N ILE A 125 8.37 -8.30 -4.94
CA ILE A 125 7.02 -8.87 -5.05
C ILE A 125 6.62 -9.58 -3.74
N ALA A 126 7.48 -10.46 -3.22
CA ALA A 126 7.23 -11.18 -1.97
C ALA A 126 7.08 -10.24 -0.76
N LEU A 127 7.89 -9.18 -0.67
CA LEU A 127 7.77 -8.18 0.39
C LEU A 127 6.44 -7.40 0.31
N VAL A 128 5.96 -7.11 -0.90
CA VAL A 128 4.65 -6.44 -1.10
C VAL A 128 3.50 -7.34 -0.68
N GLU A 129 3.58 -8.64 -0.98
CA GLU A 129 2.62 -9.64 -0.53
C GLU A 129 2.54 -9.67 1.00
N GLU A 130 3.69 -9.84 1.66
CA GLU A 130 3.75 -9.87 3.12
C GLU A 130 3.23 -8.56 3.73
N PHE A 131 3.59 -7.41 3.16
CA PHE A 131 3.11 -6.12 3.63
C PHE A 131 1.59 -5.96 3.47
N LEU A 132 1.02 -6.43 2.35
CA LEU A 132 -0.43 -6.40 2.12
C LEU A 132 -1.18 -7.32 3.07
N GLU A 133 -0.65 -8.51 3.32
CA GLU A 133 -1.18 -9.45 4.30
C GLU A 133 -1.19 -8.82 5.70
N GLU A 134 -0.12 -8.15 6.13
CA GLU A 134 -0.08 -7.45 7.43
C GLU A 134 -0.95 -6.19 7.50
N SER A 135 -1.20 -5.53 6.36
CA SER A 135 -1.91 -4.24 6.30
C SER A 135 -3.43 -4.38 6.26
N THR A 136 -3.92 -5.55 5.86
CA THR A 136 -5.35 -5.81 5.63
C THR A 136 -6.04 -6.19 6.95
N PRO A 137 -7.19 -5.57 7.30
CA PRO A 137 -7.94 -5.94 8.50
C PRO A 137 -8.34 -7.43 8.49
N GLY A 138 -8.15 -8.14 9.59
CA GLY A 138 -8.44 -9.58 9.71
C GLY A 138 -7.24 -10.50 9.47
N SER A 139 -6.04 -9.94 9.23
CA SER A 139 -4.80 -10.70 9.23
C SER A 139 -4.50 -11.30 10.61
N THR A 140 -3.96 -12.52 10.63
CA THR A 140 -3.47 -13.21 11.84
C THR A 140 -2.16 -12.63 12.37
N LYS A 141 -1.46 -11.81 11.58
CA LYS A 141 -0.28 -11.04 12.02
C LYS A 141 -0.71 -9.72 12.68
N ALA A 142 0.10 -9.22 13.63
CA ALA A 142 -0.21 -8.00 14.38
C ALA A 142 -0.51 -6.82 13.45
N PRO A 143 -1.64 -6.09 13.63
CA PRO A 143 -2.05 -5.06 12.70
C PRO A 143 -1.08 -3.88 12.71
N LEU A 144 -0.76 -3.36 11.52
CA LEU A 144 0.13 -2.21 11.33
C LEU A 144 -0.38 -0.90 11.95
N VAL A 145 -1.67 -0.84 12.27
CA VAL A 145 -2.34 0.32 12.88
C VAL A 145 -2.92 -0.13 14.22
N ALA A 146 -2.34 0.39 15.31
CA ALA A 146 -2.89 0.33 16.65
C ALA A 146 -3.90 1.47 16.89
#